data_AF-A0AAW1GSG6-F1
#
_entry.id   AF-A0AAW1GSG6-F1
#
_cell.length_a   1.000
_cell.length_b   1.000
_cell.length_c   1.000
_cell.angle_alpha   90.00
_cell.angle_beta   90.00
_cell.angle_gamma   90.00
#
_symmetry.space_group_name_H-M   'P 1'
#
loop_
_entity.id
_entity.type
_entity.pdbx_description
1 polymer ?
#
loop_
_entity_poly.entity_id
_entity_poly.type
_entity_poly.pdbx_seq_one_letter_code
_entity_poly.pdbx_strand_id
1 'polypeptide(L)'
;MRHVDALSRYPIMQITEALIPRIRKAQDKDDQIKTIKEILCYKEYDDYFMKTDLLYKVVKDRELLVVPKDMQVEVIRSAHERGHFACRKTRELIEQEYFIPGLQSKVERFITNCVPCIM
;
A
#
# COMPACT_ATOMS: atom_id res chain seq x y z
N MET A 1 15.81 28.30 15.24
CA MET A 1 14.47 28.05 14.70
C MET A 1 14.61 27.19 13.46
N ARG A 2 14.32 25.89 13.56
CA ARG A 2 14.34 24.97 12.41
C ARG A 2 13.03 25.20 11.65
N HIS A 3 13.13 25.82 10.48
CA HIS A 3 12.05 25.86 9.51
C HIS A 3 11.72 24.40 9.15
N VAL A 4 10.55 23.93 9.57
CA VAL A 4 10.05 22.62 9.17
C VAL A 4 9.22 22.88 7.92
N ASP A 5 9.76 22.56 6.75
CA ASP A 5 9.04 22.59 5.49
C ASP A 5 7.92 21.52 5.52
N ALA A 6 6.77 21.90 6.05
CA ALA A 6 5.58 21.07 6.17
C ALA A 6 4.77 20.98 4.85
N LEU A 7 5.45 21.00 3.70
CA LEU A 7 4.81 21.07 2.37
C LEU A 7 4.98 19.81 1.49
N SER A 8 5.34 18.65 2.04
CA SER A 8 5.50 17.43 1.21
C SER A 8 4.95 16.16 1.85
N ARG A 9 3.68 16.21 2.27
CA ARG A 9 2.90 14.99 2.57
C ARG A 9 1.53 15.06 1.92
N TYR A 10 1.46 15.58 0.70
CA TYR A 10 0.25 15.37 -0.08
C TYR A 10 0.22 13.89 -0.47
N PRO A 11 -0.85 13.15 -0.12
CA PRO A 11 -0.99 11.75 -0.52
C PRO A 11 -0.90 11.68 -2.04
N ILE A 12 0.14 11.00 -2.54
CA ILE A 12 0.45 10.95 -3.97
C ILE A 12 -0.53 10.03 -4.69
N MET A 13 -1.04 9.00 -4.01
CA MET A 13 -2.24 8.26 -4.36
C MET A 13 -3.34 8.72 -3.41
N GLN A 14 -4.07 9.78 -3.76
CA GLN A 14 -5.26 10.19 -3.01
C GLN A 14 -6.10 8.95 -2.69
N ILE A 15 -6.07 8.50 -1.43
CA ILE A 15 -7.11 7.65 -0.91
C ILE A 15 -8.33 8.55 -0.94
N THR A 16 -9.09 8.48 -2.04
CA THR A 16 -10.42 9.09 -2.04
C THR A 16 -11.17 8.44 -0.89
N GLU A 17 -11.92 9.21 -0.10
CA GLU A 17 -12.75 8.65 0.98
C GLU A 17 -13.68 7.53 0.45
N ALA A 18 -13.98 7.56 -0.86
CA ALA A 18 -14.69 6.53 -1.61
C ALA A 18 -13.95 5.16 -1.72
N LEU A 19 -12.62 5.11 -1.60
CA LEU A 19 -11.83 3.87 -1.67
C LEU A 19 -11.78 3.12 -0.32
N ILE A 20 -11.90 3.83 0.79
CA ILE A 20 -11.81 3.26 2.15
C ILE A 20 -12.84 2.13 2.37
N PRO A 21 -14.13 2.28 2.02
CA PRO A 21 -15.11 1.20 2.15
C PRO A 21 -14.76 -0.04 1.31
N ARG A 22 -14.19 0.16 0.12
CA ARG A 22 -13.75 -0.94 -0.76
C ARG A 22 -12.60 -1.71 -0.12
N ILE A 23 -11.59 -0.99 0.39
CA ILE A 23 -10.43 -1.60 1.05
C ILE A 23 -10.87 -2.35 2.30
N ARG A 24 -11.73 -1.76 3.13
CA ARG A 24 -12.25 -2.42 4.33
C ARG A 24 -12.92 -3.75 4.00
N LYS A 25 -13.88 -3.72 3.06
CA LYS A 25 -14.59 -4.92 2.61
C LYS A 25 -13.65 -5.97 2.01
N ALA A 26 -12.58 -5.56 1.34
CA ALA A 26 -11.58 -6.46 0.79
C ALA A 26 -10.66 -7.03 1.88
N GLN A 27 -10.27 -6.25 2.89
CA GLN A 27 -9.53 -6.74 4.07
C GLN A 27 -10.34 -7.79 4.84
N ASP A 28 -11.65 -7.57 5.00
CA ASP A 28 -12.54 -8.51 5.68
C ASP A 28 -12.82 -9.78 4.88
N LYS A 29 -12.27 -9.91 3.67
CA LYS A 29 -12.33 -11.12 2.84
C LYS A 29 -10.97 -11.78 2.66
N ASP A 30 -9.88 -11.09 2.99
CA ASP A 30 -8.51 -11.58 2.83
C ASP A 30 -8.10 -12.42 4.05
N ASP A 31 -7.92 -13.73 3.85
CA ASP A 31 -7.63 -14.68 4.93
C ASP A 31 -6.31 -14.40 5.66
N GLN A 32 -5.29 -13.85 4.97
CA GLN A 32 -4.04 -13.49 5.62
C GLN A 32 -4.24 -12.27 6.52
N ILE A 33 -4.96 -11.27 6.03
CA ILE A 33 -5.26 -10.06 6.80
C ILE A 33 -6.15 -10.40 8.01
N LYS A 34 -7.16 -11.27 7.84
CA LYS A 34 -7.99 -11.75 8.96
C LYS A 34 -7.15 -12.41 10.04
N THR A 35 -6.27 -13.33 9.66
CA THR A 35 -5.37 -13.99 10.61
C THR A 35 -4.55 -12.96 11.39
N ILE A 36 -4.01 -11.93 10.73
CA ILE A 36 -3.27 -10.86 11.41
C ILE A 36 -4.19 -10.07 12.36
N LYS A 37 -5.39 -9.68 11.91
CA LYS A 37 -6.39 -8.98 12.74
C LYS A 37 -6.73 -9.79 14.01
N GLU A 38 -6.92 -11.10 13.88
CA GLU A 38 -7.20 -12.00 15.01
C GLU A 38 -6.03 -12.06 15.98
N ILE A 39 -4.78 -12.18 15.50
CA ILE A 39 -3.60 -12.18 16.36
C ILE A 39 -3.52 -10.87 17.17
N LEU A 40 -3.79 -9.74 16.51
CA LEU A 40 -3.78 -8.40 17.13
C LEU A 40 -4.84 -8.24 18.23
N CYS A 41 -5.89 -9.06 18.26
CA CYS A 41 -6.86 -9.07 19.35
C CYS A 41 -6.28 -9.62 20.67
N TYR A 42 -5.22 -10.43 20.60
CA TYR A 42 -4.65 -11.11 21.78
C TYR A 42 -3.27 -10.57 22.17
N LYS A 43 -2.48 -10.12 21.19
CA LYS A 43 -1.12 -9.62 21.41
C LYS A 43 -0.67 -8.71 20.29
N GLU A 44 0.33 -7.89 20.60
CA GLU A 44 1.10 -7.20 19.58
C GLU A 44 1.77 -8.22 18.63
N TYR A 45 1.76 -7.91 17.34
CA TYR A 45 2.31 -8.78 16.31
C TYR A 45 3.04 -7.97 15.26
N ASP A 46 4.37 -8.04 15.32
CA ASP A 46 5.25 -7.31 14.40
C ASP A 46 4.85 -5.81 14.43
N ASP A 47 5.12 -5.05 13.36
CA ASP A 47 4.73 -3.64 13.28
C ASP A 47 3.28 -3.42 12.82
N TYR A 48 2.40 -4.41 12.95
CA TYR A 48 1.00 -4.28 12.53
C TYR A 48 0.13 -3.66 13.63
N PHE A 49 -0.85 -2.86 13.22
CA PHE A 49 -1.82 -2.27 14.14
C PHE A 49 -3.13 -1.94 13.44
N MET A 50 -4.19 -1.77 14.23
CA MET A 50 -5.53 -1.42 13.75
C MET A 50 -5.76 0.09 13.88
N LYS A 51 -6.31 0.71 12.83
CA LYS A 51 -6.74 2.11 12.83
C LYS A 51 -8.04 2.23 12.05
N THR A 52 -9.11 2.67 12.71
CA THR A 52 -10.44 2.83 12.09
C THR A 52 -10.88 1.57 11.34
N ASP A 53 -10.78 0.40 12.01
CA ASP A 53 -11.08 -0.96 11.49
C ASP A 53 -10.27 -1.43 10.26
N LEU A 54 -9.26 -0.68 9.87
CA LEU A 54 -8.32 -1.05 8.83
C LEU A 54 -7.01 -1.49 9.45
N LEU A 55 -6.40 -2.50 8.82
CA LEU A 55 -5.07 -2.98 9.17
C LEU A 55 -4.00 -2.08 8.53
N TYR A 56 -3.09 -1.59 9.37
CA TYR A 56 -1.90 -0.84 8.98
C TYR A 56 -0.63 -1.58 9.42
N LYS A 57 0.50 -1.22 8.81
CA LYS A 57 1.84 -1.63 9.26
C LYS A 57 2.75 -0.41 9.35
N VAL A 58 3.53 -0.31 10.43
CA VAL A 58 4.60 0.69 10.53
C VAL A 58 5.82 0.20 9.77
N VAL A 59 6.33 1.00 8.83
CA VAL A 59 7.56 0.73 8.09
C VAL A 59 8.38 2.01 8.01
N LYS A 60 9.60 2.02 8.57
CA LYS A 60 10.47 3.21 8.61
C LYS A 60 9.73 4.45 9.15
N ASP A 61 9.07 4.28 10.30
CA ASP A 61 8.29 5.33 10.99
C ASP A 61 7.09 5.87 10.19
N ARG A 62 6.61 5.11 9.19
CA ARG A 62 5.41 5.46 8.41
C ARG A 62 4.31 4.44 8.63
N GLU A 63 3.11 4.94 8.87
CA GLU A 63 1.89 4.15 8.92
C GLU A 63 1.39 3.86 7.50
N LEU A 64 1.51 2.62 7.05
CA LEU A 64 1.11 2.21 5.71
C LEU A 64 -0.12 1.31 5.75
N LEU A 65 -1.11 1.61 4.91
CA LEU A 65 -2.34 0.82 4.80
C LEU A 65 -2.04 -0.52 4.13
N VAL A 66 -2.38 -1.63 4.79
CA VAL A 66 -2.15 -2.96 4.24
C VAL A 66 -3.15 -3.22 3.11
N VAL A 67 -2.64 -3.49 1.90
CA VAL A 67 -3.48 -3.72 0.73
C VAL A 67 -3.88 -5.19 0.61
N PRO A 68 -5.19 -5.51 0.57
CA PRO A 68 -5.69 -6.87 0.32
C PRO A 68 -5.18 -7.45 -0.98
N LYS A 69 -4.92 -8.76 -1.00
CA LYS A 69 -4.35 -9.50 -2.14
C LYS A 69 -5.01 -9.16 -3.48
N ASP A 70 -6.34 -9.12 -3.51
CA ASP A 70 -7.12 -8.87 -4.73
C ASP A 70 -6.97 -7.45 -5.29
N MET A 71 -6.57 -6.48 -4.45
CA MET A 71 -6.41 -5.07 -4.82
C MET A 71 -4.95 -4.69 -5.14
N GLN A 72 -3.99 -5.57 -4.85
CA GLN A 72 -2.56 -5.25 -5.02
C GLN A 72 -2.19 -4.92 -6.48
N VAL A 73 -2.78 -5.63 -7.45
CA VAL A 73 -2.53 -5.37 -8.88
C VAL A 73 -3.10 -4.02 -9.30
N GLU A 74 -4.29 -3.64 -8.80
CA GLU A 74 -4.91 -2.34 -9.07
C GLU A 74 -4.04 -1.20 -8.54
N VAL A 75 -3.51 -1.33 -7.32
CA VAL A 75 -2.60 -0.35 -6.71
C VAL A 75 -1.29 -0.23 -7.50
N ILE A 76 -0.66 -1.35 -7.86
CA ILE A 76 0.57 -1.34 -8.66
C ILE A 76 0.34 -0.71 -10.04
N ARG A 77 -0.75 -1.08 -10.71
CA ARG A 77 -1.16 -0.52 -12.00
C ARG A 77 -1.30 0.99 -11.90
N SER A 78 -2.09 1.47 -10.93
CA SER A 78 -2.34 2.90 -10.73
C SER A 78 -1.05 3.69 -10.48
N ALA A 79 -0.11 3.14 -9.72
CA ALA A 79 1.18 3.79 -9.49
C ALA A 79 2.07 3.81 -10.75
N HIS A 80 2.08 2.71 -11.51
CA HIS A 80 2.91 2.58 -12.72
C HIS A 80 2.39 3.43 -13.89
N GLU A 81 1.10 3.34 -14.23
CA GLU A 81 0.50 3.94 -15.43
C GLU A 81 0.46 5.48 -15.41
N ARG A 82 0.75 6.11 -14.26
CA ARG A 82 0.86 7.57 -14.14
C ARG A 82 1.98 8.18 -14.97
N GLY A 83 3.01 7.41 -15.27
CA GLY A 83 4.17 7.88 -16.03
C GLY A 83 5.05 6.75 -16.55
N HIS A 84 4.50 5.54 -16.62
CA HIS A 84 5.22 4.31 -16.94
C HIS A 84 6.54 4.16 -16.16
N PHE A 85 6.47 4.47 -14.86
CA PHE A 85 7.66 4.52 -14.02
C PHE A 85 8.34 3.15 -13.89
N ALA A 86 9.68 3.16 -13.83
CA ALA A 86 10.48 1.99 -13.54
C ALA A 86 10.28 1.49 -12.09
N CYS A 87 10.67 0.23 -11.84
CA CYS A 87 10.40 -0.48 -10.59
C CYS A 87 10.67 0.34 -9.32
N ARG A 88 11.84 0.99 -9.24
CA ARG A 88 12.22 1.81 -8.08
C ARG A 88 11.20 2.92 -7.81
N LYS A 89 10.87 3.71 -8.82
CA LYS A 89 9.98 4.87 -8.65
C LYS A 89 8.55 4.43 -8.37
N THR A 90 8.06 3.38 -9.03
CA THR A 90 6.74 2.81 -8.73
C THR A 90 6.63 2.33 -7.29
N ARG A 91 7.66 1.63 -6.79
CA ARG A 91 7.71 1.19 -5.40
C ARG A 91 7.71 2.37 -4.43
N GLU A 92 8.56 3.38 -4.68
CA GLU A 92 8.64 4.58 -3.84
C GLU A 92 7.28 5.29 -3.73
N LEU A 93 6.48 5.32 -4.81
CA LEU A 93 5.13 5.88 -4.79
C LEU A 93 4.15 5.06 -3.94
N ILE A 94 4.23 3.73 -4.01
CA ILE A 94 3.35 2.83 -3.25
C ILE A 94 3.72 2.86 -1.76
N GLU A 95 5.02 2.78 -1.43
CA GLU A 95 5.57 2.77 -0.07
C GLU A 95 5.39 4.12 0.68
N GLN A 96 4.78 5.13 0.07
CA GLN A 96 4.36 6.35 0.76
C GLN A 96 3.07 6.16 1.57
N GLU A 97 2.17 5.29 1.11
CA GLU A 97 0.81 5.18 1.69
C GLU A 97 0.35 3.73 1.91
N TYR A 98 0.92 2.78 1.17
CA TYR A 98 0.46 1.40 1.12
C TYR A 98 1.57 0.41 1.47
N PHE A 99 1.16 -0.65 2.15
CA PHE A 99 2.00 -1.82 2.39
C PHE A 99 1.51 -3.00 1.55
N ILE A 100 2.41 -3.56 0.75
CA ILE A 100 2.18 -4.77 -0.05
C ILE A 100 3.30 -5.78 0.27
N PRO A 101 2.97 -6.98 0.81
CA PRO A 101 3.97 -8.02 1.01
C PRO A 101 4.64 -8.41 -0.32
N GLY A 102 5.98 -8.42 -0.36
CA GLY A 102 6.74 -8.77 -1.56
C GLY A 102 6.57 -7.76 -2.71
N LEU A 103 6.37 -6.47 -2.39
CA LEU A 103 6.10 -5.41 -3.37
C LEU A 103 7.08 -5.40 -4.55
N GLN A 104 8.38 -5.55 -4.29
CA GLN A 104 9.41 -5.49 -5.33
C GLN A 104 9.16 -6.48 -6.46
N SER A 105 9.06 -7.78 -6.14
CA SER A 105 8.85 -8.82 -7.14
C SER A 105 7.53 -8.68 -7.89
N LYS A 106 6.49 -8.16 -7.22
CA LYS A 106 5.18 -7.89 -7.83
C LYS A 106 5.22 -6.73 -8.81
N VAL A 107 5.92 -5.65 -8.46
CA VAL A 107 6.13 -4.49 -9.35
C VAL A 107 6.98 -4.89 -10.56
N GLU A 108 8.09 -5.60 -10.34
CA GLU A 108 8.94 -6.11 -11.41
C GLU A 108 8.14 -6.98 -12.38
N ARG A 109 7.37 -7.95 -11.86
CA ARG A 109 6.50 -8.80 -12.67
C ARG A 109 5.44 -7.98 -13.42
N PHE A 110 4.87 -6.95 -12.81
CA PHE A 110 3.87 -6.12 -13.49
C PHE A 110 4.48 -5.37 -14.67
N ILE A 111 5.62 -4.71 -14.47
CA ILE A 111 6.28 -3.88 -15.47
C ILE A 111 6.79 -4.72 -16.64
N THR A 112 7.34 -5.91 -16.40
CA THR A 112 7.78 -6.82 -17.48
C THR A 112 6.64 -7.33 -18.35
N ASN A 113 5.38 -7.16 -17.93
CA ASN A 113 4.18 -7.49 -18.70
C ASN A 113 3.44 -6.24 -19.21
N CYS A 114 4.00 -5.04 -19.03
CA CYS A 114 3.38 -3.79 -19.43
C CYS A 114 3.61 -3.51 -20.92
N VAL A 115 2.56 -3.65 -21.74
CA VAL A 115 2.64 -3.49 -23.21
C VAL A 115 3.28 -2.15 -23.64
N PRO A 116 2.88 -0.97 -23.10
CA PRO A 116 3.52 0.30 -23.43
C PRO A 116 4.99 0.43 -23.02
N CYS A 117 5.50 -0.38 -22.08
CA CYS A 117 6.90 -0.34 -21.67
C CYS A 117 7.79 -1.31 -22.46
N ILE A 118 7.17 -2.27 -23.15
CA ILE A 118 7.86 -3.28 -23.96
C ILE A 118 8.02 -2.80 -25.41
N MET A 119 7.05 -2.01 -25.89
CA MET A 119 7.08 -1.37 -27.22
C MET A 119 7.92 -0.10 -27.21
#